data_AF-A0A2D8QAU8-F1
#
_entry.id   AF-A0A2D8QAU8-F1
#
_cell.length_a   1.000
_cell.length_b   1.000
_cell.length_c   1.000
_cell.angle_alpha   90.00
_cell.angle_beta   90.00
_cell.angle_gamma   90.00
#
_symmetry.space_group_name_H-M   'P 1'
#
loop_
_entity.id
_entity.type
_entity.pdbx_description
1 polymer ?
#
loop_
_entity_poly.entity_id
_entity_poly.type
_entity_poly.pdbx_seq_one_letter_code
_entity_poly.pdbx_strand_id
1 'polypeptide(L)'
;MTPDQGDDDRGTGLGDIQDPVAALDAIAAEISVAREMLARGDAVDLHGMEVRVTRFCEQLASLPPGSGQSVRPRMLGLIDALNVLEREMRQVFDETAREMGGFSARQRATAAYGRTGNR
;
A
#
# COMPACT_ATOMS: atom_id res chain seq x y z
N MET A 1 -30.88 19.54 -37.55
CA MET A 1 -29.65 20.18 -37.04
C MET A 1 -29.72 20.10 -35.53
N THR A 2 -29.14 19.05 -34.98
CA THR A 2 -29.04 18.77 -33.55
C THR A 2 -27.55 18.74 -33.22
N PRO A 3 -27.08 19.45 -32.20
CA PRO A 3 -26.03 18.94 -31.33
C PRO A 3 -26.76 18.16 -30.21
N ASP A 4 -26.50 16.90 -29.88
CA ASP A 4 -25.26 16.09 -29.82
C ASP A 4 -24.07 16.84 -29.23
N GLN A 5 -23.96 16.76 -27.91
CA GLN A 5 -22.75 16.69 -27.09
C GLN A 5 -23.25 16.72 -25.64
N GLY A 6 -23.06 15.71 -24.81
CA GLY A 6 -21.92 14.80 -24.75
C GLY A 6 -21.43 14.91 -23.31
N ASP A 7 -21.61 13.82 -22.57
CA ASP A 7 -20.84 13.50 -21.37
C ASP A 7 -20.88 14.53 -20.24
N ASP A 8 -21.94 14.43 -19.42
CA ASP A 8 -21.92 14.92 -18.04
C ASP A 8 -20.90 14.05 -17.28
N ASP A 9 -19.65 14.52 -17.38
CA ASP A 9 -18.49 14.16 -16.59
C ASP A 9 -18.94 13.93 -15.15
N ARG A 10 -19.07 12.66 -14.76
CA ARG A 10 -19.19 12.27 -13.36
C ARG A 10 -17.85 12.59 -12.71
N GLY A 11 -17.68 13.87 -12.41
CA GLY A 11 -16.57 14.43 -11.69
C GLY A 11 -16.37 13.62 -10.43
N THR A 12 -15.39 12.72 -10.50
CA THR A 12 -14.73 12.21 -9.30
C THR A 12 -13.85 13.37 -8.84
N GLY A 13 -14.51 14.41 -8.32
CA GLY A 13 -13.92 15.65 -7.89
C GLY A 13 -13.12 15.41 -6.62
N LEU A 14 -11.87 14.97 -6.76
CA LEU A 14 -10.86 15.47 -5.85
C LEU A 14 -10.56 16.88 -6.36
N GLY A 15 -11.15 17.88 -5.72
CA GLY A 15 -10.77 19.29 -5.93
C GLY A 15 -9.33 19.54 -5.46
N ASP A 16 -8.88 20.79 -5.56
CA ASP A 16 -7.70 21.29 -4.85
C ASP A 16 -7.69 20.79 -3.40
N ILE A 17 -6.50 20.47 -2.86
CA ILE A 17 -6.35 20.13 -1.44
C ILE A 17 -6.69 21.38 -0.62
N GLN A 18 -7.96 21.50 -0.23
CA GLN A 18 -8.39 22.57 0.67
C GLN A 18 -7.87 22.37 2.09
N ASP A 19 -7.61 21.12 2.48
CA ASP A 19 -7.00 20.78 3.77
C ASP A 19 -5.93 19.66 3.63
N PRO A 20 -4.63 20.02 3.63
CA PRO A 20 -3.56 19.04 3.49
C PRO A 20 -3.38 18.16 4.72
N VAL A 21 -3.85 18.59 5.90
CA VAL A 21 -3.78 17.78 7.12
C VAL A 21 -4.83 16.67 7.05
N ALA A 22 -6.06 17.01 6.65
CA ALA A 22 -7.12 16.01 6.48
C ALA A 22 -6.75 14.95 5.43
N ALA A 23 -6.10 15.36 4.33
CA ALA A 23 -5.61 14.43 3.31
C ALA A 23 -4.55 13.45 3.86
N LEU A 24 -3.60 13.94 4.65
CA LEU A 24 -2.59 13.09 5.30
C LEU A 24 -3.20 12.12 6.31
N ASP A 25 -4.18 12.58 7.08
CA ASP A 25 -4.88 11.74 8.05
C ASP A 25 -5.68 10.63 7.36
N ALA A 26 -6.28 10.91 6.20
CA ALA A 26 -6.97 9.90 5.39
C ALA A 26 -6.00 8.82 4.87
N ILE A 27 -4.83 9.21 4.36
CA ILE A 27 -3.80 8.26 3.91
C ILE A 27 -3.28 7.43 5.10
N ALA A 28 -3.07 8.05 6.26
CA ALA A 28 -2.62 7.34 7.46
C ALA A 28 -3.65 6.31 7.97
N ALA A 29 -4.95 6.63 7.86
CA ALA A 29 -6.02 5.69 8.18
C ALA A 29 -6.01 4.48 7.22
N GLU A 30 -5.77 4.73 5.93
CA GLU A 30 -5.66 3.66 4.94
C GLU A 30 -4.45 2.74 5.17
N ILE A 31 -3.29 3.31 5.52
CA ILE A 31 -2.12 2.52 5.94
C ILE A 31 -2.46 1.65 7.15
N SER A 32 -3.19 2.19 8.13
CA SER A 32 -3.61 1.41 9.30
C SER A 32 -4.49 0.21 8.90
N VAL A 33 -5.45 0.41 8.01
CA VAL A 33 -6.31 -0.67 7.48
C VAL A 33 -5.48 -1.71 6.72
N ALA A 34 -4.55 -1.28 5.87
CA ALA A 34 -3.64 -2.16 5.14
C ALA A 34 -2.80 -3.03 6.08
N ARG A 35 -2.29 -2.47 7.18
CA ARG A 35 -1.55 -3.21 8.20
C ARG A 35 -2.41 -4.23 8.93
N GLU A 36 -3.66 -3.89 9.25
CA GLU A 36 -4.60 -4.83 9.84
C GLU A 36 -4.94 -5.99 8.91
N MET A 37 -5.14 -5.72 7.61
CA MET A 37 -5.33 -6.76 6.60
C MET A 37 -4.12 -7.68 6.52
N LEU A 38 -2.92 -7.10 6.45
CA LEU A 38 -1.67 -7.86 6.42
C LEU A 38 -1.49 -8.73 7.67
N ALA A 39 -1.83 -8.22 8.85
CA ALA A 39 -1.77 -8.97 10.11
C ALA A 39 -2.74 -10.17 10.15
N ARG A 40 -3.83 -10.12 9.38
CA ARG A 40 -4.76 -11.25 9.19
C ARG A 40 -4.31 -12.24 8.11
N GLY A 41 -3.23 -11.93 7.39
CA GLY A 41 -2.77 -12.71 6.24
C GLY A 41 -3.53 -12.42 4.94
N ASP A 42 -4.32 -11.34 4.91
CA ASP A 42 -5.05 -10.92 3.71
C ASP A 42 -4.08 -10.29 2.69
N ALA A 43 -4.37 -10.48 1.40
CA ALA A 43 -3.66 -9.77 0.34
C ALA A 43 -4.03 -8.28 0.38
N VAL A 44 -3.02 -7.42 0.27
CA VAL A 44 -3.19 -5.96 0.28
C VAL A 44 -2.84 -5.40 -1.09
N ASP A 45 -3.78 -4.67 -1.70
CA ASP A 45 -3.52 -3.85 -2.88
C ASP A 45 -3.22 -2.41 -2.47
N LEU A 46 -2.02 -1.94 -2.78
CA LEU A 46 -1.55 -0.60 -2.45
C LEU A 46 -1.68 0.39 -3.60
N HIS A 47 -2.13 -0.02 -4.78
CA HIS A 47 -2.13 0.83 -5.97
C HIS A 47 -3.01 2.08 -5.78
N GLY A 48 -4.20 1.93 -5.17
CA GLY A 48 -5.05 3.07 -4.84
C GLY A 48 -4.38 4.08 -3.89
N MET A 49 -3.60 3.58 -2.92
CA MET A 49 -2.88 4.40 -1.96
C MET A 49 -1.71 5.15 -2.62
N GLU A 50 -0.98 4.48 -3.52
CA GLU A 50 0.09 5.07 -4.32
C GLU A 50 -0.41 6.27 -5.14
N VAL A 51 -1.56 6.12 -5.82
CA VAL A 51 -2.17 7.20 -6.61
C VAL A 51 -2.51 8.40 -5.72
N ARG A 52 -3.09 8.16 -4.53
CA ARG A 52 -3.42 9.24 -3.58
C ARG A 52 -2.18 9.94 -3.04
N VAL A 53 -1.15 9.20 -2.65
CA VAL A 53 0.11 9.76 -2.13
C VAL A 53 0.81 10.59 -3.22
N THR A 54 0.88 10.07 -4.45
CA THR A 54 1.49 10.77 -5.59
C THR A 54 0.79 12.10 -5.84
N ARG A 55 -0.55 12.06 -5.93
CA ARG A 55 -1.35 13.27 -6.13
C ARG A 55 -1.20 14.27 -4.98
N PHE A 56 -1.14 13.79 -3.74
CA PHE A 56 -0.87 14.64 -2.59
C PHE A 56 0.48 15.35 -2.71
N CYS A 57 1.53 14.62 -3.09
CA CYS A 57 2.87 15.17 -3.28
C CYS A 57 2.92 16.22 -4.39
N GLU A 58 2.20 16.02 -5.50
CA GLU A 58 2.08 16.99 -6.60
C GLU A 58 1.40 18.29 -6.14
N GLN A 59 0.32 18.17 -5.36
CA GLN A 59 -0.43 19.31 -4.84
C GLN A 59 0.28 19.99 -3.64
N LEU A 60 1.17 19.29 -2.94
CA LEU A 60 1.99 19.87 -1.88
C LEU A 60 2.92 20.96 -2.44
N ALA A 61 3.41 20.80 -3.68
CA ALA A 61 4.30 21.75 -4.33
C ALA A 61 3.62 23.09 -4.65
N SER A 62 2.28 23.14 -4.69
CA SER A 62 1.50 24.35 -4.95
C SER A 62 0.98 25.03 -3.67
N LEU A 63 1.32 24.52 -2.47
CA LEU A 63 0.85 25.10 -1.22
C LEU A 63 1.42 26.50 -0.95
N PRO A 64 0.62 27.42 -0.37
CA PRO A 64 1.09 28.73 0.05
C PRO A 64 2.26 28.66 1.05
N PRO A 65 3.20 29.63 1.00
CA PRO A 65 4.23 29.75 2.03
C PRO A 65 3.58 30.01 3.39
N GLY A 66 3.84 29.11 4.36
CA GLY A 66 3.24 29.14 5.70
C GLY A 66 2.50 27.86 6.08
N SER A 67 1.99 27.11 5.09
CA SER A 67 1.26 25.85 5.31
C SER A 67 2.16 24.68 5.75
N GLY A 68 3.47 24.78 5.53
CA GLY A 68 4.42 23.70 5.81
C GLY A 68 4.58 23.38 7.31
N GLN A 69 4.29 24.33 8.22
CA GLN A 69 4.47 24.11 9.66
C GLN A 69 3.47 23.12 10.25
N SER A 70 2.22 23.12 9.78
CA SER A 70 1.18 22.17 10.22
C SER A 70 1.31 20.82 9.52
N VAL A 71 1.78 20.80 8.27
CA VAL A 71 1.88 19.61 7.43
C VAL A 71 3.09 18.73 7.80
N ARG A 72 4.24 19.34 8.11
CA ARG A 72 5.50 18.63 8.39
C ARG A 72 5.39 17.50 9.43
N PRO A 73 4.83 17.70 10.64
CA PRO A 73 4.75 16.62 11.62
C PRO A 73 3.88 15.45 11.13
N ARG A 74 2.82 15.73 10.37
CA ARG A 74 1.94 14.71 9.79
C ARG A 74 2.63 13.92 8.67
N MET A 75 3.40 14.59 7.81
CA MET A 75 4.24 13.92 6.80
C MET A 75 5.27 12.99 7.43
N LEU A 76 5.94 13.41 8.51
CA LEU A 76 6.90 12.55 9.21
C LEU A 76 6.21 11.30 9.78
N GLY A 77 5.05 11.48 10.41
CA GLY A 77 4.24 10.35 10.89
C GLY A 77 3.79 9.41 9.77
N LEU A 78 3.47 9.96 8.59
CA LEU A 78 3.12 9.16 7.43
C LEU A 78 4.30 8.33 6.92
N ILE A 79 5.50 8.93 6.83
CA ILE A 79 6.73 8.23 6.45
C ILE A 79 7.02 7.09 7.42
N ASP A 80 6.89 7.34 8.73
CA ASP A 80 7.08 6.31 9.75
C ASP A 80 6.06 5.17 9.60
N ALA A 81 4.79 5.48 9.33
CA ALA A 81 3.74 4.50 9.10
C ALA A 81 4.02 3.63 7.86
N LEU A 82 4.47 4.24 6.76
CA LEU A 82 4.87 3.53 5.54
C LEU A 82 6.08 2.62 5.79
N ASN A 83 7.08 3.10 6.53
CA ASN A 83 8.26 2.30 6.90
C ASN A 83 7.87 1.09 7.77
N VAL A 84 6.87 1.23 8.66
CA VAL A 84 6.35 0.11 9.44
C VAL A 84 5.66 -0.91 8.53
N LEU A 85 4.76 -0.45 7.65
CA LEU A 85 4.06 -1.31 6.69
C LEU A 85 5.05 -2.08 5.80
N GLU A 86 6.09 -1.42 5.28
CA GLU A 86 7.14 -2.08 4.47
C GLU A 86 7.82 -3.23 5.23
N ARG A 87 8.17 -3.01 6.49
CA ARG A 87 8.80 -4.05 7.33
C ARG A 87 7.85 -5.22 7.58
N GLU A 88 6.59 -4.94 7.86
CA GLU A 88 5.57 -5.97 8.07
C GLU A 88 5.36 -6.80 6.79
N MET A 89 5.27 -6.16 5.62
CA MET A 89 5.11 -6.87 4.34
C MET A 89 6.31 -7.76 4.04
N ARG A 90 7.53 -7.25 4.29
CA ARG A 90 8.76 -8.03 4.13
C ARG A 90 8.79 -9.24 5.05
N GLN A 91 8.35 -9.07 6.30
CA GLN A 91 8.28 -10.18 7.26
C GLN A 91 7.31 -11.27 6.78
N VAL A 92 6.11 -10.90 6.33
CA VAL A 92 5.12 -11.85 5.79
C VAL A 92 5.67 -12.57 4.56
N PHE A 93 6.33 -11.86 3.65
CA PHE A 93 6.94 -12.45 2.46
C PHE A 93 8.06 -13.44 2.82
N ASP A 94 8.96 -13.06 3.73
CA ASP A 94 10.06 -13.91 4.19
C ASP A 94 9.55 -15.17 4.90
N GLU A 95 8.50 -15.05 5.71
CA GLU A 95 7.85 -16.18 6.38
C GLU A 95 7.24 -17.14 5.35
N THR A 96 6.45 -16.60 4.41
CA THR A 96 5.86 -17.39 3.32
C THR A 96 6.93 -18.09 2.48
N ALA A 97 8.02 -17.41 2.16
CA ALA A 97 9.15 -17.99 1.41
C ALA A 97 9.83 -19.14 2.17
N ARG A 98 10.01 -19.01 3.50
CA ARG A 98 10.58 -20.08 4.34
C ARG A 98 9.67 -21.30 4.40
N GLU A 99 8.37 -21.10 4.53
CA GLU A 99 7.40 -22.21 4.54
C GLU A 99 7.43 -23.00 3.23
N MET A 100 7.41 -22.30 2.09
CA MET A 100 7.54 -22.91 0.76
C MET A 100 8.88 -23.65 0.58
N GLY A 101 9.97 -23.07 1.07
CA GLY A 101 11.30 -23.70 1.07
C GLY A 101 11.34 -24.99 1.90
N GLY A 102 10.74 -24.98 3.08
CA GLY A 102 10.64 -26.14 3.98
C GLY A 102 9.78 -27.27 3.42
N PHE A 103 8.68 -26.94 2.72
CA PHE A 103 7.87 -27.91 2.00
C PHE A 103 8.67 -28.57 0.86
N SER A 104 9.36 -27.77 0.05
CA SER A 104 10.18 -28.24 -1.07
C SER A 104 11.37 -29.10 -0.60
N ALA A 105 11.96 -28.79 0.56
CA ALA A 105 13.02 -29.58 1.16
C ALA A 105 12.50 -30.95 1.64
N ARG A 106 11.34 -30.99 2.29
CA ARG A 106 10.67 -32.24 2.70
C ARG A 106 10.34 -33.12 1.50
N GLN A 107 9.74 -32.56 0.45
CA GLN A 107 9.39 -33.31 -0.76
C GLN A 107 10.62 -33.94 -1.44
N ARG A 108 11.76 -33.23 -1.49
CA ARG A 108 13.04 -33.77 -1.96
C ARG A 108 13.56 -34.91 -1.08
N ALA A 109 13.49 -34.76 0.24
CA ALA A 109 13.89 -35.81 1.17
C ALA A 109 13.02 -37.08 1.00
N THR A 110 11.69 -36.93 0.92
CA THR A 110 10.77 -38.06 0.69
C THR A 110 11.05 -38.75 -0.66
N ALA A 111 11.34 -37.99 -1.72
CA ALA A 111 11.70 -38.54 -3.01
C ALA A 111 13.02 -39.34 -2.98
N ALA A 112 14.02 -38.89 -2.21
CA ALA A 112 15.30 -39.59 -2.06
C ALA A 112 15.17 -40.91 -1.29
N TYR A 113 14.43 -40.91 -0.18
CA TYR A 113 14.22 -42.11 0.62
C TYR A 113 13.24 -43.09 -0.04
N GLY A 114 12.19 -42.61 -0.71
CA GLY A 114 11.25 -43.46 -1.44
C GLY A 114 11.86 -44.15 -2.66
N ARG A 115 12.88 -43.57 -3.29
CA ARG A 115 13.60 -44.19 -4.42
C ARG A 115 14.59 -45.28 -4.00
N THR A 116 14.99 -45.31 -2.74
CA THR A 116 16.03 -46.24 -2.24
C THR A 116 15.45 -47.56 -1.72
N GLY A 117 14.15 -47.61 -1.39
CA GLY A 117 13.49 -48.82 -0.87
C GLY A 117 12.89 -49.78 -1.90
N ASN A 118 13.14 -49.59 -3.21
CA ASN A 118 12.53 -50.40 -4.29
C ASN A 118 13.56 -51.17 -5.14
N ARG A 119 14.58 -51.76 -4.51
CA ARG A 119 15.53 -52.70 -5.12
C ARG A 119 15.60 -53.96 -4.26
#